data_AF-U4KU00-F1
#
_entry.id   AF-U4KU00-F1
#
_cell.length_a   1.000
_cell.length_b   1.000
_cell.length_c   1.000
_cell.angle_alpha   90.00
_cell.angle_beta   90.00
_cell.angle_gamma   90.00
#
_symmetry.space_group_name_H-M   'P 1'
#
loop_
_entity.id
_entity.type
_entity.pdbx_description
1 polymer ?
#
loop_
_entity_poly.entity_id
_entity_poly.type
_entity_poly.pdbx_seq_one_letter_code
_entity_poly.pdbx_strand_id
1 'polypeptide(L)'
;MLCSAAIKFPDGFDYRVIEVNARLSCSSALVSKATRSSLAYTAAKIALGHTLPELLNAVTANFEPSLHYIVTKIPRCGLSKFQNIHRDIRSAMKAIYAASGLAFEESIEKAIRQVDPQYLGIQGAKFDDLEYTPAILPTVVGWPLDRPFSMKIHEISGIDKWFLYKLENIIEMYKKLQAVGSLSD
;
A
#
# COMPACT_ATOMS: atom_id res chain seq x y z
N MET A 1 15.87 10.19 -19.10
CA MET A 1 14.71 10.85 -18.47
C MET A 1 13.94 9.80 -17.67
N LEU A 2 13.68 10.01 -16.38
CA LEU A 2 12.94 9.04 -15.56
C LEU A 2 11.43 9.25 -15.73
N CYS A 3 10.69 8.17 -16.00
CA CYS A 3 9.25 8.20 -16.23
C CYS A 3 8.51 7.13 -15.42
N SER A 4 7.23 7.36 -15.14
CA SER A 4 6.34 6.34 -14.56
C SER A 4 5.16 6.07 -15.50
N ALA A 5 4.92 4.81 -15.82
CA ALA A 5 3.79 4.37 -16.65
C ALA A 5 2.73 3.67 -15.79
N ALA A 6 1.45 3.94 -16.07
CA ALA A 6 0.33 3.21 -15.50
C ALA A 6 -0.24 2.23 -16.53
N ILE A 7 -0.37 0.97 -16.14
CA ILE A 7 -0.82 -0.12 -17.01
C ILE A 7 -1.96 -0.85 -16.31
N LYS A 8 -3.02 -1.19 -17.04
CA LYS A 8 -4.13 -2.04 -16.56
C LYS A 8 -4.04 -3.41 -17.24
N PHE A 9 -4.19 -4.46 -16.44
CA PHE A 9 -4.33 -5.84 -16.91
C PHE A 9 -5.79 -6.28 -16.70
N PRO A 10 -6.66 -6.21 -17.73
CA PRO A 10 -8.04 -6.62 -17.62
C PRO A 10 -8.20 -8.13 -17.46
N ASP A 11 -7.57 -8.94 -18.32
CA ASP A 11 -7.63 -10.41 -18.26
C ASP A 11 -6.39 -11.05 -18.91
N GLY A 12 -5.80 -12.05 -18.23
CA GLY A 12 -4.69 -12.84 -18.77
C GLY A 12 -3.47 -12.00 -19.17
N PHE A 13 -3.03 -12.14 -20.43
CA PHE A 13 -1.87 -11.42 -20.99
C PHE A 13 -2.25 -10.11 -21.70
N ASP A 14 -3.53 -9.73 -21.77
CA ASP A 14 -3.94 -8.44 -22.33
C ASP A 14 -3.55 -7.31 -21.36
N TYR A 15 -3.01 -6.22 -21.90
CA TYR A 15 -2.62 -5.05 -21.12
C TYR A 15 -2.89 -3.76 -21.88
N ARG A 16 -3.30 -2.73 -21.13
CA ARG A 16 -3.59 -1.40 -21.67
C ARG A 16 -2.74 -0.36 -20.97
N VAL A 17 -2.00 0.43 -21.74
CA VAL A 17 -1.27 1.60 -21.21
C VAL A 17 -2.27 2.72 -21.00
N ILE A 18 -2.34 3.24 -19.78
CA ILE A 18 -3.27 4.31 -19.40
C ILE A 18 -2.60 5.67 -19.58
N GLU A 19 -1.43 5.86 -18.98
CA GLU A 19 -0.68 7.11 -19.05
C GLU A 19 0.82 6.89 -18.83
N VAL A 20 1.63 7.84 -19.31
CA VAL A 20 3.06 7.92 -19.06
C VAL A 20 3.40 9.32 -18.56
N ASN A 21 3.92 9.39 -17.35
CA ASN A 21 4.41 10.62 -16.75
C ASN A 21 5.91 10.74 -17.00
N ALA A 22 6.32 11.66 -17.88
CA ALA A 22 7.72 11.96 -18.20
C ALA A 22 8.40 12.84 -17.13
N ARG A 23 8.14 12.56 -15.85
CA ARG A 23 8.67 13.29 -14.70
C ARG A 23 8.71 12.42 -13.45
N LEU A 24 9.39 12.89 -12.42
CA LEU A 24 9.28 12.33 -11.08
C LEU A 24 7.85 12.48 -10.55
N SER A 25 7.36 11.42 -9.92
CA SER A 25 6.01 11.29 -9.38
C SER A 25 6.06 10.80 -7.92
N CYS A 26 4.94 10.86 -7.21
CA CYS A 26 4.84 10.28 -5.88
C CYS A 26 5.16 8.77 -5.87
N SER A 27 4.92 8.08 -7.00
CA SER A 27 5.28 6.69 -7.19
C SER A 27 6.79 6.50 -7.31
N SER A 28 7.51 7.36 -8.04
CA SER A 28 8.98 7.28 -8.09
C SER A 28 9.60 7.57 -6.72
N ALA A 29 9.03 8.49 -5.93
CA ALA A 29 9.48 8.74 -4.57
C ALA A 29 9.28 7.52 -3.65
N LEU A 30 8.14 6.82 -3.78
CA LEU A 30 7.90 5.57 -3.07
C LEU A 30 8.93 4.50 -3.47
N VAL A 31 9.16 4.31 -4.76
CA VAL A 31 10.13 3.34 -5.28
C VAL A 31 11.51 3.67 -4.74
N SER A 32 11.96 4.93 -4.78
CA SER A 32 13.24 5.34 -4.20
C SER A 32 13.40 4.98 -2.72
N LYS A 33 12.34 5.16 -1.93
CA LYS A 33 12.33 4.77 -0.52
C LYS A 33 12.34 3.26 -0.35
N ALA A 34 11.62 2.53 -1.21
CA ALA A 34 11.52 1.08 -1.18
C ALA A 34 12.81 0.39 -1.63
N THR A 35 13.50 0.89 -2.67
CA THR A 35 14.71 0.29 -3.23
C THR A 35 16.00 0.83 -2.62
N ARG A 36 15.90 1.87 -1.79
CA ARG A 36 17.04 2.66 -1.33
C ARG A 36 17.88 3.22 -2.49
N SER A 37 17.28 3.38 -3.67
CA SER A 37 17.90 4.03 -4.83
C SER A 37 17.43 5.47 -4.94
N SER A 38 18.37 6.40 -5.12
CA SER A 38 18.03 7.82 -5.27
C SER A 38 17.70 8.12 -6.73
N LEU A 39 16.47 7.80 -7.16
CA LEU A 39 16.04 7.97 -8.56
C LEU A 39 16.09 9.44 -9.00
N ALA A 40 15.80 10.37 -8.08
CA ALA A 40 15.90 11.80 -8.36
C ALA A 40 17.36 12.24 -8.59
N TYR A 41 18.29 11.75 -7.78
CA TYR A 41 19.72 12.04 -7.93
C TYR A 41 20.27 11.46 -9.24
N THR A 42 19.96 10.20 -9.53
CA THR A 42 20.33 9.55 -10.79
C THR A 42 19.75 10.29 -12.00
N ALA A 43 18.48 10.69 -11.95
CA ALA A 43 17.84 11.46 -13.03
C ALA A 43 18.50 12.82 -13.24
N ALA A 44 18.88 13.53 -12.16
CA ALA A 44 19.57 14.81 -12.25
C ALA A 44 20.97 14.68 -12.86
N LYS A 45 21.72 13.63 -12.49
CA LYS A 45 23.03 13.37 -13.09
C LYS A 45 22.94 13.02 -14.58
N ILE A 46 21.95 12.23 -14.97
CA ILE A 46 21.68 11.94 -16.38
C ILE A 46 21.34 13.23 -17.15
N ALA A 47 20.58 14.13 -16.54
CA ALA A 47 20.26 15.42 -17.16
C ALA A 47 21.50 16.32 -17.38
N LEU A 48 22.57 16.12 -16.58
CA LEU A 48 23.87 16.79 -16.74
C LEU A 48 24.78 16.11 -17.78
N GLY A 49 24.30 15.06 -18.47
CA GLY A 49 25.05 14.36 -19.51
C GLY A 49 25.84 13.14 -19.02
N HIS A 50 25.73 12.76 -17.75
CA HIS A 50 26.33 11.51 -17.26
C HIS A 50 25.56 10.29 -17.77
N THR A 51 26.29 9.22 -18.08
CA THR A 51 25.68 7.94 -18.44
C THR A 51 25.46 7.05 -17.21
N LEU A 52 24.49 6.14 -17.25
CA LEU A 52 24.21 5.22 -16.13
C LEU A 52 25.44 4.44 -15.64
N PRO A 53 26.35 3.94 -16.51
CA PRO A 53 27.57 3.25 -16.07
C PRO A 53 28.57 4.15 -15.33
N GLU A 54 28.59 5.46 -15.61
CA GLU A 54 29.49 6.42 -14.94
C GLU A 54 29.02 6.75 -13.52
N LEU A 55 27.75 6.51 -13.22
CA LEU A 55 27.20 6.78 -11.91
C LEU A 55 27.64 5.69 -10.94
N LEU A 56 28.56 6.03 -10.05
CA LEU A 56 28.84 5.20 -8.88
C LEU A 56 27.70 5.39 -7.86
N ASN A 57 26.66 4.56 -7.95
CA ASN A 57 25.65 4.50 -6.89
C ASN A 57 26.27 3.86 -5.64
N ALA A 58 25.80 4.29 -4.45
CA ALA A 58 26.12 3.63 -3.18
C ALA A 58 25.70 2.15 -3.11
N VAL A 59 24.86 1.67 -4.04
CA VAL A 59 24.34 0.28 -4.11
C VAL A 59 24.39 -0.29 -5.54
N THR A 60 25.20 0.26 -6.46
CA THR A 60 25.31 -0.08 -7.91
C THR A 60 24.22 0.54 -8.81
N ALA A 61 24.59 1.07 -9.99
CA ALA A 61 23.77 2.03 -10.76
C ALA A 61 23.14 1.52 -12.05
N ASN A 62 23.55 0.34 -12.51
CA ASN A 62 23.04 -0.25 -13.74
C ASN A 62 22.47 -1.65 -13.45
N PHE A 63 21.57 -1.73 -12.48
CA PHE A 63 20.89 -2.97 -12.14
C PHE A 63 19.45 -2.71 -11.73
N GLU A 64 18.59 -3.70 -11.93
CA GLU A 64 17.25 -3.71 -11.39
C GLU A 64 17.31 -4.13 -9.91
N PRO A 65 16.83 -3.28 -8.97
CA PRO A 65 16.90 -3.58 -7.55
C PRO A 65 16.07 -4.81 -7.21
N SER A 66 16.69 -5.83 -6.62
CA SER A 66 15.99 -6.95 -6.01
C SER A 66 15.61 -6.60 -4.57
N LEU A 67 14.36 -6.90 -4.21
CA LEU A 67 13.83 -6.66 -2.87
C LEU A 67 13.53 -8.00 -2.19
N HIS A 68 14.02 -8.17 -0.96
CA HIS A 68 13.72 -9.33 -0.11
C HIS A 68 12.61 -9.04 0.90
N TYR A 69 11.85 -7.97 0.69
CA TYR A 69 10.75 -7.53 1.56
C TYR A 69 9.63 -6.91 0.73
N ILE A 70 8.46 -6.83 1.34
CA ILE A 70 7.26 -6.22 0.78
C ILE A 70 7.10 -4.82 1.35
N VAL A 71 6.71 -3.86 0.50
CA VAL A 71 6.37 -2.49 0.90
C VAL A 71 4.90 -2.25 0.63
N THR A 72 4.16 -1.89 1.66
CA THR A 72 2.73 -1.60 1.58
C THR A 72 2.50 -0.10 1.73
N LYS A 73 1.75 0.48 0.79
CA LYS A 73 1.39 1.90 0.77
C LYS A 73 -0.10 2.05 1.03
N ILE A 74 -0.46 2.85 2.03
CA ILE A 74 -1.85 3.13 2.39
C ILE A 74 -2.10 4.65 2.31
N PRO A 75 -3.16 5.09 1.61
CA PRO A 75 -3.54 6.49 1.60
C PRO A 75 -4.23 6.90 2.91
N ARG A 76 -3.81 8.01 3.51
CA ARG A 76 -4.51 8.70 4.59
C ARG A 76 -5.39 9.80 4.00
N CYS A 77 -6.68 9.73 4.28
CA CYS A 77 -7.65 10.71 3.81
C CYS A 77 -8.09 11.59 4.98
N GLY A 78 -7.50 12.78 5.12
CA GLY A 78 -7.87 13.76 6.15
C GLY A 78 -9.14 14.54 5.81
N LEU A 79 -10.25 13.85 5.54
CA LEU A 79 -11.52 14.47 5.09
C LEU A 79 -12.28 15.20 6.20
N SER A 80 -11.96 14.93 7.48
CA SER A 80 -12.65 15.51 8.62
C SER A 80 -12.57 17.04 8.70
N LYS A 81 -11.59 17.63 8.03
CA LYS A 81 -11.40 19.09 8.01
C LYS A 81 -12.23 19.80 6.94
N PHE A 82 -12.91 19.06 6.05
CA PHE A 82 -13.61 19.63 4.91
C PHE A 82 -15.09 19.25 4.92
N GLN A 83 -15.97 20.22 5.16
CA GLN A 83 -17.40 19.99 5.32
C GLN A 83 -18.15 19.78 3.99
N ASN A 84 -17.66 20.34 2.88
CA ASN A 84 -18.34 20.35 1.57
C ASN A 84 -17.61 19.55 0.48
N ILE A 85 -16.98 18.43 0.82
CA ILE A 85 -16.27 17.59 -0.16
C ILE A 85 -16.95 16.24 -0.28
N HIS A 86 -17.15 15.79 -1.52
CA HIS A 86 -17.58 14.42 -1.81
C HIS A 86 -16.62 13.44 -1.17
N ARG A 87 -17.15 12.67 -0.22
CA ARG A 87 -16.40 11.71 0.55
C ARG A 87 -16.26 10.38 -0.19
N ASP A 88 -16.23 10.34 -1.53
CA ASP A 88 -15.99 9.11 -2.30
C ASP A 88 -14.51 9.02 -2.73
N ILE A 89 -13.97 7.81 -2.91
CA ILE A 89 -12.69 7.64 -3.61
C ILE A 89 -12.96 7.79 -5.10
N ARG A 90 -12.38 8.83 -5.68
CA ARG A 90 -12.25 9.02 -7.12
C ARG A 90 -10.77 9.04 -7.49
N SER A 91 -10.45 9.25 -8.76
CA SER A 91 -9.08 9.26 -9.32
C SER A 91 -8.10 10.26 -8.68
N ALA A 92 -8.55 11.13 -7.78
CA ALA A 92 -7.71 12.11 -7.10
C ALA A 92 -6.95 11.52 -5.91
N MET A 93 -5.62 11.70 -5.90
CA MET A 93 -4.73 11.21 -4.85
C MET A 93 -4.92 11.95 -3.51
N LYS A 94 -4.79 11.21 -2.40
CA LYS A 94 -4.78 11.72 -1.02
C LYS A 94 -3.45 11.34 -0.33
N ALA A 95 -3.14 11.94 0.83
CA ALA A 95 -1.86 11.79 1.52
C ALA A 95 -1.45 10.33 1.76
N ILE A 96 -0.15 10.04 1.90
CA ILE A 96 0.41 8.70 1.72
C ILE A 96 1.28 8.29 2.90
N TYR A 97 1.07 7.09 3.43
CA TYR A 97 1.97 6.39 4.37
C TYR A 97 2.48 5.09 3.73
N ALA A 98 3.67 4.65 4.12
CA ALA A 98 4.28 3.43 3.60
C ALA A 98 5.11 2.72 4.66
N ALA A 99 4.91 1.41 4.80
CA ALA A 99 5.65 0.54 5.70
C ALA A 99 6.24 -0.66 4.94
N SER A 100 7.30 -1.24 5.50
CA SER A 100 7.95 -2.45 4.97
C SER A 100 7.86 -3.62 5.96
N GLY A 101 7.83 -4.83 5.41
CA GLY A 101 7.84 -6.09 6.17
C GLY A 101 8.34 -7.25 5.32
N LEU A 102 8.83 -8.31 5.94
CA LEU A 102 9.28 -9.54 5.26
C LEU A 102 8.09 -10.34 4.73
N ALA A 103 6.94 -10.25 5.41
CA ALA A 103 5.66 -10.81 4.98
C ALA A 103 4.65 -9.70 4.69
N PHE A 104 3.64 -10.00 3.87
CA PHE A 104 2.57 -9.05 3.57
C PHE A 104 1.79 -8.71 4.84
N GLU A 105 1.47 -9.72 5.65
CA GLU A 105 0.74 -9.60 6.90
C GLU A 105 1.44 -8.64 7.89
N GLU A 106 2.77 -8.69 7.94
CA GLU A 106 3.57 -7.77 8.74
C GLU A 106 3.53 -6.34 8.17
N SER A 107 3.72 -6.21 6.85
CA SER A 107 3.79 -4.92 6.16
C SER A 107 2.47 -4.16 6.22
N ILE A 108 1.34 -4.84 6.02
CA ILE A 108 0.00 -4.23 6.06
C ILE A 108 -0.36 -3.76 7.48
N GLU A 109 -0.10 -4.58 8.50
CA GLU A 109 -0.34 -4.25 9.90
C GLU A 109 0.48 -3.04 10.36
N LYS A 110 1.76 -2.99 10.00
CA LYS A 110 2.60 -1.81 10.23
C LYS A 110 2.09 -0.58 9.50
N ALA A 111 1.67 -0.73 8.24
CA ALA A 111 1.15 0.37 7.46
C ALA A 111 -0.14 0.94 8.07
N ILE A 112 -1.07 0.09 8.52
CA ILE A 112 -2.31 0.47 9.21
C ILE A 112 -2.00 1.33 10.44
N ARG A 113 -1.10 0.86 11.31
CA ARG A 113 -0.68 1.58 12.52
C ARG A 113 -0.01 2.94 12.24
N GLN A 114 0.64 3.08 11.08
CA GLN A 114 1.28 4.34 10.70
C GLN A 114 0.30 5.39 10.18
N VAL A 115 -0.89 4.98 9.71
CA VAL A 115 -1.88 5.93 9.17
C VAL A 115 -2.39 6.84 10.28
N ASP A 116 -2.78 6.26 11.41
CA ASP A 116 -3.32 7.00 12.54
C ASP A 116 -3.10 6.22 13.84
N PRO A 117 -2.68 6.87 14.94
CA PRO A 117 -2.49 6.21 16.24
C PRO A 117 -3.72 5.47 16.76
N GLN A 118 -4.94 5.83 16.32
CA GLN A 118 -6.17 5.15 16.71
C GLN A 118 -6.27 3.71 16.18
N TYR A 119 -5.53 3.38 15.11
CA TYR A 119 -5.53 2.04 14.53
C TYR A 119 -4.38 1.23 15.11
N LEU A 120 -4.64 0.12 15.81
CA LEU A 120 -3.58 -0.81 16.25
C LEU A 120 -3.34 -1.97 15.27
N GLY A 121 -4.19 -2.11 14.25
CA GLY A 121 -4.19 -3.23 13.30
C GLY A 121 -5.59 -3.52 12.79
N ILE A 122 -5.81 -4.69 12.20
CA ILE A 122 -7.15 -5.21 11.92
C ILE A 122 -7.79 -5.64 13.24
N GLN A 123 -8.92 -5.02 13.61
CA GLN A 123 -9.53 -5.16 14.95
C GLN A 123 -11.01 -5.51 14.92
N GLY A 124 -11.67 -5.42 13.76
CA GLY A 124 -13.13 -5.58 13.68
C GLY A 124 -13.91 -4.58 14.52
N ALA A 125 -13.33 -3.40 14.73
CA ALA A 125 -14.00 -2.34 15.47
C ALA A 125 -15.20 -1.81 14.66
N LYS A 126 -16.36 -1.74 15.32
CA LYS A 126 -17.48 -0.91 14.88
C LYS A 126 -17.10 0.53 15.19
N PHE A 127 -16.49 1.22 14.23
CA PHE A 127 -16.28 2.65 14.37
C PHE A 127 -17.66 3.32 14.22
N ASP A 128 -18.19 3.95 15.28
CA ASP A 128 -19.45 4.71 15.20
C ASP A 128 -19.31 5.89 14.20
N ASP A 129 -18.08 6.38 14.01
CA ASP A 129 -17.69 7.44 13.08
C ASP A 129 -17.16 6.89 11.73
N LEU A 130 -17.87 5.94 11.12
CA LEU A 130 -17.59 5.48 9.74
C LEU A 130 -17.78 6.58 8.67
N GLU A 131 -18.28 7.76 9.07
CA GLU A 131 -18.36 8.96 8.24
C GLU A 131 -17.01 9.43 7.67
N TYR A 132 -15.89 8.92 8.22
CA TYR A 132 -14.53 9.26 7.83
C TYR A 132 -13.81 8.07 7.20
N THR A 133 -14.26 7.60 6.04
CA THR A 133 -13.46 7.56 4.80
C THR A 133 -14.07 6.56 3.80
N PRO A 134 -14.16 6.91 2.51
CA PRO A 134 -14.57 5.99 1.44
C PRO A 134 -13.53 4.92 1.11
N ALA A 135 -12.64 4.58 2.04
CA ALA A 135 -11.42 3.87 1.75
C ALA A 135 -11.52 2.39 2.11
N ILE A 136 -10.87 1.58 1.27
CA ILE A 136 -10.60 0.16 1.51
C ILE A 136 -10.06 -0.06 2.94
N LEU A 137 -9.35 0.93 3.51
CA LEU A 137 -8.74 0.87 4.83
C LEU A 137 -9.73 0.67 6.00
N PRO A 138 -10.71 1.54 6.31
CA PRO A 138 -11.72 1.25 7.34
C PRO A 138 -12.50 -0.04 7.10
N THR A 139 -12.74 -0.39 5.83
CA THR A 139 -13.44 -1.64 5.49
C THR A 139 -12.61 -2.86 5.90
N VAL A 140 -11.29 -2.81 5.70
CA VAL A 140 -10.36 -3.88 6.09
C VAL A 140 -10.09 -3.86 7.60
N VAL A 141 -9.90 -2.69 8.20
CA VAL A 141 -9.58 -2.52 9.63
C VAL A 141 -10.78 -2.84 10.53
N GLY A 142 -11.97 -2.39 10.12
CA GLY A 142 -13.25 -2.65 10.78
C GLY A 142 -13.91 -3.94 10.32
N TRP A 143 -13.23 -4.77 9.51
CA TRP A 143 -13.80 -6.03 9.06
C TRP A 143 -14.12 -6.93 10.26
N PRO A 144 -15.36 -7.42 10.41
CA PRO A 144 -15.74 -8.23 11.55
C PRO A 144 -14.84 -9.46 11.65
N LEU A 145 -14.15 -9.59 12.79
CA LEU A 145 -13.19 -10.67 13.02
C LEU A 145 -13.87 -12.05 13.03
N ASP A 146 -15.16 -12.10 13.31
CA ASP A 146 -15.98 -13.31 13.29
C ASP A 146 -16.34 -13.78 11.87
N ARG A 147 -16.21 -12.93 10.84
CA ARG A 147 -16.61 -13.24 9.46
C ARG A 147 -15.41 -13.49 8.53
N PRO A 148 -15.36 -14.62 7.80
CA PRO A 148 -14.33 -14.87 6.80
C PRO A 148 -14.47 -13.95 5.58
N PHE A 149 -13.36 -13.72 4.87
CA PHE A 149 -13.40 -12.97 3.61
C PHE A 149 -13.98 -13.85 2.50
N SER A 150 -15.26 -13.64 2.16
CA SER A 150 -15.93 -14.43 1.12
C SER A 150 -15.48 -14.07 -0.30
N MET A 151 -15.57 -15.01 -1.24
CA MET A 151 -15.35 -14.78 -2.69
C MET A 151 -16.18 -13.63 -3.27
N LYS A 152 -17.36 -13.33 -2.71
CA LYS A 152 -18.19 -12.19 -3.11
C LYS A 152 -17.48 -10.85 -2.92
N ILE A 153 -16.54 -10.75 -1.98
CA ILE A 153 -15.77 -9.51 -1.74
C ILE A 153 -14.85 -9.22 -2.92
N HIS A 154 -14.22 -10.25 -3.50
CA HIS A 154 -13.41 -10.09 -4.71
C HIS A 154 -14.26 -9.55 -5.88
N GLU A 155 -15.46 -10.12 -6.09
CA GLU A 155 -16.37 -9.70 -7.16
C GLU A 155 -16.83 -8.23 -7.02
N ILE A 156 -17.08 -7.78 -5.79
CA ILE A 156 -17.56 -6.41 -5.52
C ILE A 156 -16.42 -5.40 -5.50
N SER A 157 -15.28 -5.74 -4.90
CA SER A 157 -14.18 -4.80 -4.66
C SER A 157 -13.12 -4.79 -5.75
N GLY A 158 -13.01 -5.86 -6.54
CA GLY A 158 -11.91 -6.07 -7.48
C GLY A 158 -10.54 -6.33 -6.81
N ILE A 159 -10.48 -6.49 -5.49
CA ILE A 159 -9.25 -6.84 -4.77
C ILE A 159 -8.90 -8.29 -5.07
N ASP A 160 -7.65 -8.56 -5.47
CA ASP A 160 -7.20 -9.92 -5.76
C ASP A 160 -7.37 -10.88 -4.58
N LYS A 161 -7.71 -12.14 -4.89
CA LYS A 161 -8.00 -13.18 -3.90
C LYS A 161 -6.81 -13.48 -2.98
N TRP A 162 -5.57 -13.32 -3.48
CA TRP A 162 -4.37 -13.51 -2.68
C TRP A 162 -4.31 -12.53 -1.50
N PHE A 163 -4.66 -11.27 -1.71
CA PHE A 163 -4.70 -10.29 -0.61
C PHE A 163 -5.78 -10.63 0.41
N LEU A 164 -6.96 -11.07 -0.05
CA LEU A 164 -8.06 -11.47 0.85
C LEU A 164 -7.66 -12.66 1.72
N TYR A 165 -7.02 -13.68 1.13
CA TYR A 165 -6.49 -14.83 1.87
C TYR A 165 -5.45 -14.41 2.92
N LYS A 166 -4.58 -13.45 2.56
CA LYS A 166 -3.57 -12.94 3.48
C LYS A 166 -4.15 -12.14 4.65
N LEU A 167 -5.23 -11.39 4.42
CA LEU A 167 -5.96 -10.72 5.49
C LEU A 167 -6.69 -11.73 6.39
N GLU A 168 -7.22 -12.81 5.81
CA GLU A 168 -7.84 -13.90 6.56
C GLU A 168 -6.86 -14.57 7.54
N ASN A 169 -5.61 -14.81 7.13
CA ASN A 169 -4.56 -15.33 8.03
C ASN A 169 -4.38 -14.47 9.30
N ILE A 170 -4.50 -13.15 9.17
CA ILE A 170 -4.35 -12.21 10.30
C ILE A 170 -5.53 -12.38 11.26
N ILE A 171 -6.74 -12.48 10.73
CA ILE A 171 -7.96 -12.70 11.52
C ILE A 171 -7.92 -14.06 12.22
N GLU A 172 -7.49 -15.12 11.53
CA GLU A 172 -7.33 -16.44 12.13
C GLU A 172 -6.30 -16.44 13.25
N MET A 173 -5.18 -15.74 13.06
CA MET A 173 -4.18 -15.58 14.12
C MET A 173 -4.78 -14.86 15.34
N TYR A 174 -5.57 -13.81 15.11
CA TYR A 174 -6.24 -13.10 16.19
C TYR A 174 -7.19 -14.02 16.99
N LYS A 175 -7.99 -14.85 16.30
CA LYS A 175 -8.85 -15.86 16.95
C LYS A 175 -8.05 -16.86 17.78
N LYS A 176 -6.92 -17.36 17.25
CA LYS A 176 -6.04 -18.27 17.97
C LYS A 176 -5.50 -17.62 19.25
N LEU A 177 -5.05 -16.37 19.16
CA LEU A 177 -4.56 -15.62 20.32
C LEU A 177 -5.67 -15.39 21.37
N GLN A 178 -6.89 -15.07 20.96
CA GLN A 178 -8.03 -14.95 21.89
C GLN A 178 -8.37 -16.27 22.58
N ALA A 179 -8.26 -17.39 21.87
CA ALA A 179 -8.55 -18.71 22.43
C ALA A 179 -7.53 -19.17 23.49
N VAL A 180 -6.29 -18.67 23.45
CA VAL A 180 -5.25 -19.00 24.42
C VAL A 180 -5.50 -18.35 25.80
N GLY A 181 -6.31 -17.30 25.88
CA GLY A 181 -6.64 -16.65 27.17
C GLY A 181 -5.53 -15.74 27.70
N SER A 182 -5.31 -15.72 29.02
CA SER A 182 -4.25 -14.92 29.66
C SER A 182 -2.98 -15.73 29.91
N LEU A 183 -1.83 -15.05 29.91
CA LEU A 183 -0.53 -15.60 30.33
C LEU A 183 -0.46 -15.69 31.87
N SER A 184 -1.38 -16.44 32.47
CA SER A 184 -1.42 -16.71 33.90
C SER A 184 -1.22 -18.20 34.16
N ASP A 185 0.01 -18.65 33.96
CA ASP A 185 0.69 -19.74 34.67
C ASP A 185 2.19 -19.40 34.72
#